data_AF-A0AAD7W7N4-F1
#
_entry.id   AF-A0AAD7W7N4-F1
#
_cell.length_a   1.000
_cell.length_b   1.000
_cell.length_c   1.000
_cell.angle_alpha   90.00
_cell.angle_beta   90.00
_cell.angle_gamma   90.00
#
_symmetry.space_group_name_H-M   'P 1'
#
loop_
_entity.id
_entity.type
_entity.pdbx_description
1 polymer ?
#
loop_
_entity_poly.entity_id
_entity_poly.type
_entity_poly.pdbx_seq_one_letter_code
_entity_poly.pdbx_strand_id
1 'polypeptide(L)'
;MDIETLGSSQDGHGSHKIALVDGMVVVQKLTKKPATVVTVKDLSEWFYGRLMSLTRDYDEVVLVFDTYKPDSLKRITREKRRQGKDPIQYQIRDDTNIKNIPMSRLLSHDQTKADLTEYLASKTVEYSKDSPKLVIASAAGHTESNSQLHFEGNNHEEADTLLIHHAVLASRRDPSDAQLVFFSPDTDVLVLVVANYEILLKNARVWGQADIAQQEFLDPLQNGYYKDKDGQLKPVTTEFLPAPEAIIEMLSSRNTIEQITSVLIMWFVIQMPRLLFC
;
A
#
# COMPACT_ATOMS: atom_id res chain seq x y z
N MET A 1 -17.26 -15.95 13.95
CA MET A 1 -18.33 -15.70 14.93
C MET A 1 -18.91 -14.36 14.58
N ASP A 2 -20.23 -14.30 14.50
CA ASP A 2 -21.00 -13.40 13.65
C ASP A 2 -20.99 -11.94 14.13
N ILE A 3 -20.84 -11.00 13.19
CA ILE A 3 -21.04 -9.57 13.41
C ILE A 3 -22.49 -9.27 13.01
N GLU A 4 -23.37 -9.07 13.99
CA GLU A 4 -24.75 -8.66 13.75
C GLU A 4 -24.82 -7.20 13.28
N THR A 5 -25.44 -6.95 12.14
CA THR A 5 -25.68 -5.61 11.58
C THR A 5 -27.16 -5.25 11.73
N LEU A 6 -27.45 -4.11 12.36
CA LEU A 6 -28.78 -3.54 12.49
C LEU A 6 -29.10 -2.61 11.31
N GLY A 7 -30.14 -2.95 10.55
CA GLY A 7 -31.09 -1.99 9.97
C GLY A 7 -30.66 -1.18 8.74
N SER A 8 -31.06 -1.66 7.56
CA SER A 8 -31.01 -0.96 6.26
C SER A 8 -31.92 0.29 6.20
N SER A 9 -31.42 1.36 5.59
CA SER A 9 -32.24 2.35 4.88
C SER A 9 -31.67 2.55 3.48
N GLN A 10 -32.52 2.39 2.48
CA GLN A 10 -32.21 2.60 1.07
C GLN A 10 -32.08 4.09 0.79
N ASP A 11 -30.93 4.50 0.26
CA ASP A 11 -30.79 5.69 -0.58
C ASP A 11 -29.77 5.38 -1.67
N GLY A 12 -30.00 5.92 -2.87
CA GLY A 12 -29.22 5.66 -4.08
C GLY A 12 -27.79 6.20 -4.00
N HIS A 13 -26.95 5.57 -3.19
CA HIS A 13 -25.56 5.92 -3.02
C HIS A 13 -24.71 5.31 -4.14
N GLY A 14 -23.77 6.09 -4.68
CA GLY A 14 -22.71 5.52 -5.49
C GLY A 14 -22.01 4.40 -4.70
N SER A 15 -21.53 3.39 -5.42
CA SER A 15 -20.79 2.27 -4.84
C SER A 15 -19.73 2.78 -3.85
N HIS A 16 -19.79 2.28 -2.60
CA HIS A 16 -18.95 2.69 -1.47
C HIS A 16 -17.46 2.48 -1.79
N LYS A 17 -16.64 3.51 -1.67
CA LYS A 17 -15.22 3.47 -2.07
C LYS A 17 -14.28 3.42 -0.87
N ILE A 18 -13.41 2.41 -0.86
CA ILE A 18 -12.48 2.12 0.22
C ILE A 18 -11.04 2.24 -0.31
N ALA A 19 -10.26 3.14 0.28
CA ALA A 19 -8.85 3.31 -0.02
C ALA A 19 -7.99 2.46 0.94
N LEU A 20 -7.27 1.48 0.40
CA LEU A 20 -6.31 0.65 1.12
C LEU A 20 -4.90 1.20 0.85
N VAL A 21 -4.33 1.88 1.83
CA VAL A 21 -3.12 2.70 1.66
C VAL A 21 -1.95 2.11 2.43
N ASP A 22 -0.88 1.79 1.71
CA ASP A 22 0.42 1.61 2.34
C ASP A 22 0.93 2.98 2.82
N GLY A 23 1.02 3.15 4.13
CA GLY A 23 1.44 4.41 4.75
C GLY A 23 2.87 4.81 4.38
N MET A 24 3.75 3.86 4.05
CA MET A 24 5.11 4.16 3.63
C MET A 24 5.12 4.91 2.28
N VAL A 25 4.15 4.65 1.41
CA VAL A 25 3.99 5.37 0.13
C VAL A 25 3.74 6.85 0.37
N VAL A 26 2.89 7.16 1.34
CA VAL A 26 2.59 8.55 1.68
C VAL A 26 3.82 9.20 2.31
N VAL A 27 4.50 8.53 3.25
CA VAL A 27 5.74 9.01 3.88
C VAL A 27 6.84 9.30 2.85
N GLN A 28 7.02 8.41 1.86
CA GLN A 28 8.02 8.58 0.80
C GLN A 28 7.71 9.79 -0.11
N LYS A 29 6.43 10.18 -0.26
CA LYS A 29 6.04 11.39 -0.98
C LYS A 29 6.34 12.68 -0.21
N LEU A 30 6.72 12.61 1.07
CA LEU A 30 7.06 13.77 1.92
C LEU A 30 8.54 14.20 1.83
N THR A 31 9.27 13.79 0.79
CA THR A 31 10.71 14.05 0.65
C THR A 31 11.09 15.54 0.58
N LYS A 32 10.20 16.39 0.04
CA LYS A 32 10.40 17.86 -0.04
C LYS A 32 9.62 18.56 1.07
N LYS A 33 10.18 18.53 2.28
CA LYS A 33 9.60 19.15 3.47
C LYS A 33 9.41 20.67 3.28
N PRO A 34 8.18 21.21 3.41
CA PRO A 34 7.93 22.65 3.41
C PRO A 34 8.62 23.34 4.59
N ALA A 35 8.93 24.63 4.45
CA ALA A 35 9.54 25.41 5.53
C ALA A 35 8.66 25.52 6.79
N THR A 36 7.35 25.30 6.65
CA THR A 36 6.37 25.29 7.74
C THR A 36 6.45 24.02 8.61
N VAL A 37 7.08 22.95 8.13
CA VAL A 37 7.21 21.70 8.89
C VAL A 37 8.49 21.76 9.71
N VAL A 38 8.36 22.17 10.96
CA VAL A 38 9.47 22.37 11.90
C VAL A 38 9.56 21.22 12.89
N THR A 39 8.42 20.69 13.31
CA THR A 39 8.29 19.66 14.35
C THR A 39 7.68 18.37 13.81
N VAL A 40 7.72 17.30 14.61
CA VAL A 40 7.04 16.04 14.30
C VAL A 40 5.51 16.24 14.26
N LYS A 41 4.95 17.14 15.07
CA LYS A 41 3.53 17.51 14.97
C LYS A 41 3.20 18.15 13.62
N ASP A 42 4.01 19.10 13.16
CA ASP A 42 3.79 19.72 11.85
C ASP A 42 3.89 18.67 10.72
N LEU A 43 4.76 17.67 10.90
CA LEU A 43 4.88 16.54 9.97
C LEU A 43 3.63 15.66 9.97
N SER A 44 3.03 15.37 11.14
CA SER A 44 1.79 14.58 11.18
C SER A 44 0.61 15.33 10.56
N GLU A 45 0.49 16.63 10.80
CA GLU A 45 -0.54 17.46 10.16
C GLU A 45 -0.36 17.49 8.63
N TRP A 46 0.89 17.64 8.17
CA TRP A 46 1.21 17.64 6.74
C TRP A 46 0.97 16.26 6.09
N PHE A 47 1.36 15.18 6.76
CA PHE A 47 1.08 13.80 6.34
C PHE A 47 -0.42 13.58 6.21
N TYR A 48 -1.19 13.95 7.24
CA TYR A 48 -2.64 13.80 7.28
C TYR A 48 -3.32 14.56 6.15
N GLY A 49 -2.95 15.83 5.93
CA GLY A 49 -3.47 16.62 4.81
C GLY A 49 -3.16 15.99 3.45
N ARG A 50 -1.99 15.37 3.29
CA ARG A 50 -1.63 14.66 2.06
C ARG A 50 -2.45 13.37 1.87
N LEU A 51 -2.65 12.59 2.94
CA LEU A 51 -3.47 11.38 2.92
C LEU A 51 -4.92 11.72 2.58
N MET A 52 -5.52 12.71 3.25
CA MET A 52 -6.90 13.13 3.00
C MET A 52 -7.08 13.73 1.60
N SER A 53 -6.07 14.42 1.07
CA SER A 53 -6.08 14.88 -0.32
C SER A 53 -6.01 13.72 -1.32
N LEU A 54 -5.21 12.69 -1.04
CA LEU A 54 -5.08 11.49 -1.89
C LEU A 54 -6.39 10.68 -1.91
N THR A 55 -7.06 10.62 -0.76
CA THR A 55 -8.24 9.78 -0.52
C THR A 55 -9.52 10.60 -0.44
N ARG A 56 -9.56 11.80 -1.03
CA ARG A 56 -10.67 12.76 -0.88
C ARG A 56 -12.00 12.15 -1.27
N ASP A 57 -12.04 11.46 -2.41
CA ASP A 57 -13.25 10.96 -3.06
C ASP A 57 -13.62 9.52 -2.62
N TYR A 58 -13.08 9.08 -1.48
CA TYR A 58 -13.33 7.78 -0.86
C TYR A 58 -14.17 7.93 0.42
N ASP A 59 -14.95 6.92 0.76
CA ASP A 59 -15.81 6.91 1.94
C ASP A 59 -15.07 6.33 3.17
N GLU A 60 -14.12 5.44 2.92
CA GLU A 60 -13.27 4.80 3.91
C GLU A 60 -11.79 4.84 3.54
N VAL A 61 -10.93 4.99 4.54
CA VAL A 61 -9.47 4.91 4.41
C VAL A 61 -8.94 3.89 5.42
N VAL A 62 -8.28 2.87 4.90
CA VAL A 62 -7.49 1.91 5.67
C VAL A 62 -6.02 2.23 5.45
N LEU A 63 -5.38 2.81 6.46
CA LEU A 63 -3.97 3.14 6.46
C LEU A 63 -3.17 2.03 7.16
N VAL A 64 -2.18 1.46 6.49
CA VAL A 64 -1.39 0.35 7.03
C VAL A 64 0.09 0.68 7.00
N PHE A 65 0.79 0.44 8.11
CA PHE A 65 2.25 0.49 8.18
C PHE A 65 2.84 -0.88 8.52
N ASP A 66 4.10 -1.08 8.14
CA ASP A 66 4.92 -2.21 8.61
C ASP A 66 4.96 -2.24 10.15
N THR A 67 4.92 -3.44 10.72
CA THR A 67 5.19 -3.67 12.14
C THR A 67 6.67 -4.01 12.32
N TYR A 68 7.42 -3.16 13.02
CA TYR A 68 8.86 -3.34 13.25
C TYR A 68 9.09 -4.17 14.51
N LYS A 69 9.37 -5.47 14.37
CA LYS A 69 9.69 -6.36 15.51
C LYS A 69 11.21 -6.50 15.71
N PRO A 70 11.72 -6.43 16.95
CA PRO A 70 13.15 -6.48 17.23
C PRO A 70 13.81 -7.82 16.89
N ASP A 71 13.05 -8.91 16.89
CA ASP A 71 13.54 -10.27 16.65
C ASP A 71 13.21 -10.81 15.24
N SER A 72 12.85 -9.94 14.29
CA SER A 72 12.43 -10.42 12.97
C SER A 72 13.59 -10.70 12.01
N LEU A 73 13.36 -11.65 11.10
CA LEU A 73 14.27 -11.94 9.98
C LEU A 73 14.52 -10.71 9.10
N LYS A 74 13.56 -9.76 9.06
CA LYS A 74 13.72 -8.49 8.34
C LYS A 74 14.75 -7.57 9.00
N ARG A 75 14.88 -7.57 10.33
CA ARG A 75 15.93 -6.77 10.99
C ARG A 75 17.32 -7.18 10.49
N ILE A 76 17.61 -8.48 10.45
CA ILE A 76 18.90 -9.02 10.01
C ILE A 76 19.19 -8.61 8.56
N THR A 77 18.18 -8.65 7.68
CA THR A 77 18.34 -8.23 6.27
C THR A 77 18.45 -6.71 6.12
N ARG A 78 17.76 -5.91 6.94
CA ARG A 78 17.87 -4.44 6.97
C ARG A 78 19.25 -3.99 7.47
N GLU A 79 19.80 -4.62 8.50
CA GLU A 79 21.16 -4.36 8.99
C GLU A 79 22.21 -4.64 7.90
N LYS A 80 22.08 -5.74 7.15
CA LYS A 80 22.95 -6.04 6.00
C LYS A 80 22.87 -4.99 4.89
N ARG A 81 21.70 -4.40 4.64
CA ARG A 81 21.52 -3.32 3.65
C ARG A 81 22.14 -1.98 4.07
N ARG A 82 22.39 -1.76 5.37
CA ARG A 82 22.83 -0.46 5.91
C ARG A 82 24.30 -0.10 5.71
N GLN A 83 25.13 -0.99 5.16
CA GLN A 83 26.55 -0.73 4.81
C GLN A 83 27.36 0.02 5.91
N GLY A 84 27.05 -0.19 7.20
CA GLY A 84 27.91 0.23 8.32
C GLY A 84 27.86 1.70 8.77
N LYS A 85 26.85 2.50 8.39
CA LYS A 85 26.60 3.79 9.09
C LYS A 85 25.64 3.58 10.25
N ASP A 86 26.07 3.93 11.46
CA ASP A 86 25.20 3.92 12.64
C ASP A 86 24.09 4.98 12.46
N PRO A 87 22.82 4.56 12.30
CA PRO A 87 21.74 5.50 12.13
C PRO A 87 21.42 6.19 13.47
N ILE A 88 21.10 7.47 13.42
CA ILE A 88 20.77 8.23 14.63
C ILE A 88 19.32 7.93 15.00
N GLN A 89 19.13 7.44 16.23
CA GLN A 89 17.80 7.33 16.80
C GLN A 89 17.30 8.72 17.21
N TYR A 90 16.22 9.16 16.59
CA TYR A 90 15.44 10.32 17.03
C TYR A 90 14.29 9.84 17.90
N GLN A 91 13.97 10.62 18.93
CA GLN A 91 12.76 10.46 19.71
C GLN A 91 11.59 11.11 18.98
N ILE A 92 10.45 10.43 18.92
CA ILE A 92 9.24 10.93 18.25
C ILE A 92 8.27 11.47 19.29
N ARG A 93 8.11 12.80 19.33
CA ARG A 93 7.15 13.54 20.17
C ARG A 93 6.72 14.81 19.43
N ASP A 94 5.53 15.33 19.73
CA ASP A 94 4.98 16.54 19.08
C ASP A 94 6.00 17.69 18.94
N ASP A 95 6.79 17.96 19.97
CA ASP A 95 7.76 19.06 20.07
C ASP A 95 9.15 18.75 19.48
N THR A 96 9.36 17.54 18.98
CA THR A 96 10.66 17.13 18.41
C THR A 96 10.95 17.95 17.16
N ASN A 97 12.00 18.77 17.22
CA ASN A 97 12.42 19.62 16.11
C ASN A 97 13.11 18.80 15.00
N ILE A 98 12.52 18.81 13.81
CA ILE A 98 12.99 18.14 12.60
C ILE A 98 13.24 19.10 11.44
N LYS A 99 13.26 20.41 11.67
CA LYS A 99 13.39 21.45 10.63
C LYS A 99 14.56 21.19 9.68
N ASN A 100 15.72 20.88 10.25
CA ASN A 100 16.96 20.67 9.50
C ASN A 100 17.30 19.19 9.29
N ILE A 101 16.35 18.29 9.55
CA ILE A 101 16.53 16.84 9.42
C ILE A 101 15.84 16.39 8.13
N PRO A 102 16.57 15.89 7.12
CA PRO A 102 15.93 15.35 5.92
C PRO A 102 15.17 14.06 6.24
N MET A 103 14.07 13.80 5.52
CA MET A 103 13.23 12.60 5.77
C MET A 103 14.02 11.30 5.67
N SER A 104 14.96 11.19 4.72
CA SER A 104 15.82 10.01 4.58
C SER A 104 16.68 9.73 5.80
N ARG A 105 17.10 10.78 6.53
CA ARG A 105 17.87 10.65 7.78
C ARG A 105 16.97 10.30 8.96
N LEU A 106 15.79 10.92 9.05
CA LEU A 106 14.81 10.62 10.10
C LEU A 106 14.37 9.14 10.04
N LEU A 107 14.19 8.61 8.84
CA LEU A 107 13.76 7.22 8.59
C LEU A 107 14.91 6.21 8.57
N SER A 108 16.14 6.62 8.88
CA SER A 108 17.33 5.75 8.76
C SER A 108 17.45 4.70 9.87
N HIS A 109 16.93 5.00 11.07
CA HIS A 109 16.98 4.13 12.25
C HIS A 109 15.67 3.35 12.39
N ASP A 110 15.74 2.04 12.64
CA ASP A 110 14.53 1.19 12.71
C ASP A 110 13.58 1.62 13.81
N GLN A 111 14.09 1.89 15.03
CA GLN A 111 13.21 2.31 16.13
C GLN A 111 12.55 3.66 15.84
N THR A 112 13.29 4.62 15.27
CA THR A 112 12.71 5.92 14.94
C THR A 112 11.65 5.78 13.86
N LYS A 113 11.87 4.90 12.90
CA LYS A 113 10.90 4.60 11.86
C LYS A 113 9.65 3.95 12.45
N ALA A 114 9.82 2.97 13.35
CA ALA A 114 8.73 2.32 14.08
C ALA A 114 7.90 3.32 14.87
N ASP A 115 8.56 4.08 15.76
CA ASP A 115 7.95 5.12 16.60
C ASP A 115 7.20 6.15 15.73
N LEU A 116 7.78 6.53 14.59
CA LEU A 116 7.15 7.49 13.68
C LEU A 116 5.91 6.92 13.02
N THR A 117 5.95 5.68 12.51
CA THR A 117 4.79 5.07 11.86
C THR A 117 3.64 4.84 12.83
N GLU A 118 3.94 4.44 14.07
CA GLU A 118 2.95 4.31 15.15
C GLU A 118 2.33 5.67 15.49
N TYR A 119 3.18 6.69 15.68
CA TYR A 119 2.73 8.06 15.93
C TYR A 119 1.84 8.61 14.80
N LEU A 120 2.22 8.39 13.54
CA LEU A 120 1.43 8.84 12.38
C LEU A 120 0.07 8.14 12.28
N ALA A 121 0.02 6.83 12.56
CA ALA A 121 -1.23 6.07 12.59
C ALA A 121 -2.19 6.62 13.65
N SER A 122 -1.70 6.77 14.88
CA SER A 122 -2.50 7.30 16.00
C SER A 122 -2.99 8.74 15.72
N LYS A 123 -2.10 9.62 15.24
CA LYS A 123 -2.49 11.00 14.88
C LYS A 123 -3.50 11.06 13.74
N THR A 124 -3.43 10.14 12.78
CA THR A 124 -4.41 10.08 11.68
C THR A 124 -5.81 9.78 12.19
N VAL A 125 -5.95 8.86 13.15
CA VAL A 125 -7.23 8.58 13.81
C VAL A 125 -7.66 9.76 14.68
N GLU A 126 -6.74 10.36 15.44
CA GLU A 126 -7.00 11.54 16.28
C GLU A 126 -7.57 12.71 15.48
N TYR A 127 -6.97 13.05 14.34
CA TYR A 127 -7.42 14.13 13.46
C TYR A 127 -8.74 13.81 12.74
N SER A 128 -9.14 12.54 12.71
CA SER A 128 -10.35 12.08 12.03
C SER A 128 -11.53 11.85 12.97
N LYS A 129 -11.43 12.17 14.27
CA LYS A 129 -12.49 11.92 15.28
C LYS A 129 -13.85 12.50 14.89
N ASP A 130 -13.87 13.69 14.31
CA ASP A 130 -15.09 14.38 13.89
C ASP A 130 -15.39 14.21 12.40
N SER A 131 -14.59 13.39 11.70
CA SER A 131 -14.76 13.14 10.26
C SER A 131 -15.90 12.15 10.03
N PRO A 132 -16.81 12.40 9.07
CA PRO A 132 -17.80 11.41 8.65
C PRO A 132 -17.17 10.25 7.85
N LYS A 133 -15.95 10.43 7.34
CA LYS A 133 -15.19 9.40 6.62
C LYS A 133 -14.66 8.38 7.62
N LEU A 134 -14.87 7.08 7.37
CA LEU A 134 -14.30 6.03 8.21
C LEU A 134 -12.79 5.98 7.99
N VAL A 135 -12.03 6.06 9.07
CA VAL A 135 -10.57 5.99 9.05
C VAL A 135 -10.13 4.89 10.00
N ILE A 136 -9.44 3.90 9.45
CA ILE A 136 -8.82 2.78 10.16
C ILE A 136 -7.31 2.91 9.96
N ALA A 137 -6.53 2.85 11.03
CA ALA A 137 -5.08 2.88 10.96
C ALA A 137 -4.47 1.69 11.71
N SER A 138 -3.54 1.01 11.06
CA SER A 138 -2.82 -0.14 11.61
C SER A 138 -1.32 0.10 11.63
N ALA A 139 -0.72 0.00 12.82
CA ALA A 139 0.72 0.09 13.04
C ALA A 139 1.10 -0.65 14.33
N ALA A 140 2.35 -1.11 14.41
CA ALA A 140 2.89 -1.76 15.61
C ALA A 140 2.06 -2.96 16.14
N GLY A 141 1.36 -3.69 15.26
CA GLY A 141 0.46 -4.79 15.65
C GLY A 141 -0.89 -4.36 16.26
N HIS A 142 -1.17 -3.06 16.27
CA HIS A 142 -2.43 -2.49 16.74
C HIS A 142 -3.21 -1.89 15.57
N THR A 143 -4.54 -1.95 15.67
CA THR A 143 -5.47 -1.33 14.73
C THR A 143 -6.43 -0.44 15.52
N GLU A 144 -6.56 0.80 15.06
CA GLU A 144 -7.43 1.81 15.65
C GLU A 144 -8.37 2.37 14.57
N SER A 145 -9.53 2.88 14.98
CA SER A 145 -10.45 3.58 14.09
C SER A 145 -11.08 4.80 14.75
N ASN A 146 -11.52 5.76 13.93
CA ASN A 146 -12.31 6.90 14.39
C ASN A 146 -13.79 6.57 14.67
N SER A 147 -14.22 5.34 14.38
CA SER A 147 -15.54 4.79 14.68
C SER A 147 -15.44 3.65 15.69
N GLN A 148 -16.57 3.20 16.24
CA GLN A 148 -16.67 2.03 17.10
C GLN A 148 -16.57 0.74 16.28
N LEU A 149 -15.35 0.37 15.90
CA LEU A 149 -15.02 -0.93 15.32
C LEU A 149 -14.12 -1.70 16.27
N HIS A 150 -14.40 -2.99 16.42
CA HIS A 150 -13.55 -3.90 17.19
C HIS A 150 -12.65 -4.67 16.25
N PHE A 151 -11.34 -4.54 16.45
CA PHE A 151 -10.33 -5.29 15.73
C PHE A 151 -9.65 -6.26 16.70
N GLU A 152 -9.49 -7.50 16.27
CA GLU A 152 -8.60 -8.44 16.96
C GLU A 152 -7.16 -7.99 16.75
N GLY A 153 -6.29 -8.27 17.74
CA GLY A 153 -4.86 -8.05 17.57
C GLY A 153 -4.35 -8.87 16.39
N ASN A 154 -3.63 -8.25 15.47
CA ASN A 154 -3.04 -8.93 14.33
C ASN A 154 -1.52 -9.07 14.55
N ASN A 155 -0.96 -10.20 14.13
CA ASN A 155 0.48 -10.47 14.27
C ASN A 155 1.27 -10.23 12.99
N HIS A 156 0.64 -9.65 11.96
CA HIS A 156 1.26 -9.39 10.66
C HIS A 156 2.42 -8.41 10.81
N GLU A 157 3.59 -8.81 10.30
CA GLU A 157 4.79 -7.96 10.30
C GLU A 157 4.77 -6.97 9.12
N GLU A 158 4.21 -7.39 8.00
CA GLU A 158 4.36 -6.72 6.71
C GLU A 158 3.08 -5.97 6.32
N ALA A 159 3.24 -4.73 5.84
CA ALA A 159 2.11 -3.89 5.43
C ALA A 159 1.31 -4.53 4.29
N ASP A 160 1.96 -5.23 3.36
CA ASP A 160 1.32 -5.87 2.21
C ASP A 160 0.28 -6.92 2.62
N THR A 161 0.64 -7.83 3.52
CA THR A 161 -0.22 -8.90 4.02
C THR A 161 -1.34 -8.32 4.87
N LEU A 162 -1.02 -7.29 5.67
CA LEU A 162 -1.98 -6.60 6.51
C LEU A 162 -3.00 -5.78 5.68
N LEU A 163 -2.59 -5.20 4.54
CA LEU A 163 -3.49 -4.58 3.57
C LEU A 163 -4.50 -5.60 3.03
N ILE A 164 -4.07 -6.80 2.67
CA ILE A 164 -4.98 -7.85 2.21
C ILE A 164 -5.92 -8.31 3.32
N HIS A 165 -5.41 -8.45 4.54
CA HIS A 165 -6.25 -8.79 5.70
C HIS A 165 -7.38 -7.77 5.88
N HIS A 166 -7.06 -6.47 5.87
CA HIS A 166 -8.08 -5.43 5.96
C HIS A 166 -9.00 -5.39 4.74
N ALA A 167 -8.50 -5.66 3.54
CA ALA A 167 -9.34 -5.74 2.34
C ALA A 167 -10.40 -6.85 2.46
N VAL A 168 -10.04 -8.00 3.04
CA VAL A 168 -10.98 -9.10 3.31
C VAL A 168 -11.98 -8.73 4.40
N LEU A 169 -11.56 -8.00 5.44
CA LEU A 169 -12.50 -7.52 6.47
C LEU A 169 -13.48 -6.50 5.90
N ALA A 170 -12.98 -5.55 5.09
CA ALA A 170 -13.79 -4.55 4.43
C ALA A 170 -14.80 -5.21 3.47
N SER A 171 -14.36 -6.16 2.64
CA SER A 171 -15.27 -6.89 1.74
C SER A 171 -16.34 -7.70 2.49
N ARG A 172 -16.13 -8.09 3.75
CA ARG A 172 -17.16 -8.79 4.54
C ARG A 172 -18.15 -7.83 5.20
N ARG A 173 -17.71 -6.62 5.54
CA ARG A 173 -18.53 -5.59 6.20
C ARG A 173 -19.41 -4.86 5.20
N ASP A 174 -18.87 -4.56 4.03
CA ASP A 174 -19.50 -3.66 3.06
C ASP A 174 -20.31 -4.43 2.00
N PRO A 175 -21.35 -3.80 1.40
CA PRO A 175 -22.23 -4.47 0.45
C PRO A 175 -21.50 -4.92 -0.81
N SER A 176 -22.14 -5.85 -1.55
CA SER A 176 -21.62 -6.54 -2.74
C SER A 176 -21.07 -5.67 -3.89
N ASP A 177 -21.19 -4.35 -3.79
CA ASP A 177 -20.75 -3.36 -4.77
C ASP A 177 -19.64 -2.43 -4.28
N ALA A 178 -19.08 -2.61 -3.08
CA ALA A 178 -17.98 -1.78 -2.58
C ALA A 178 -16.75 -1.83 -3.53
N GLN A 179 -16.04 -0.71 -3.66
CA GLN A 179 -14.82 -0.58 -4.47
C GLN A 179 -13.59 -0.50 -3.57
N LEU A 180 -12.78 -1.55 -3.57
CA LEU A 180 -11.49 -1.61 -2.90
C LEU A 180 -10.42 -1.05 -3.85
N VAL A 181 -9.70 -0.01 -3.43
CA VAL A 181 -8.62 0.59 -4.22
C VAL A 181 -7.32 0.57 -3.43
N PHE A 182 -6.32 -0.15 -3.96
CA PHE A 182 -5.00 -0.26 -3.33
C PHE A 182 -4.06 0.85 -3.80
N PHE A 183 -3.45 1.53 -2.83
CA PHE A 183 -2.38 2.51 -3.00
C PHE A 183 -1.08 1.93 -2.45
N SER A 184 -0.51 0.98 -3.18
CA SER A 184 0.81 0.43 -2.92
C SER A 184 1.56 0.18 -4.24
N PRO A 185 2.84 0.57 -4.34
CA PRO A 185 3.71 0.23 -5.47
C PRO A 185 4.27 -1.19 -5.34
N ASP A 186 4.12 -1.84 -4.19
CA ASP A 186 4.77 -3.12 -3.92
C ASP A 186 4.10 -4.25 -4.71
N THR A 187 4.91 -5.02 -5.42
CA THR A 187 4.42 -6.12 -6.27
C THR A 187 3.84 -7.27 -5.48
N ASP A 188 4.30 -7.45 -4.25
CA ASP A 188 3.77 -8.45 -3.34
C ASP A 188 2.29 -8.18 -3.04
N VAL A 189 1.86 -6.90 -2.97
CA VAL A 189 0.44 -6.56 -2.85
C VAL A 189 -0.36 -7.03 -4.05
N LEU A 190 0.11 -6.82 -5.29
CA LEU A 190 -0.61 -7.32 -6.47
C LEU A 190 -0.72 -8.85 -6.42
N VAL A 191 0.39 -9.54 -6.18
CA VAL A 191 0.41 -11.01 -6.14
C VAL A 191 -0.55 -11.52 -5.08
N LEU A 192 -0.59 -10.91 -3.90
CA LEU A 192 -1.49 -11.31 -2.84
C LEU A 192 -2.96 -10.96 -3.13
N VAL A 193 -3.25 -9.82 -3.78
CA VAL A 193 -4.61 -9.49 -4.25
C VAL A 193 -5.10 -10.57 -5.22
N VAL A 194 -4.26 -10.95 -6.18
CA VAL A 194 -4.57 -12.00 -7.16
C VAL A 194 -4.79 -13.34 -6.46
N ALA A 195 -3.91 -13.72 -5.53
CA ALA A 195 -4.03 -14.97 -4.78
C ALA A 195 -5.31 -15.04 -3.92
N ASN A 196 -5.84 -13.89 -3.50
CA ASN A 196 -7.05 -13.78 -2.67
C ASN A 196 -8.27 -13.26 -3.46
N TYR A 197 -8.19 -13.23 -4.80
CA TYR A 197 -9.18 -12.57 -5.65
C TYR A 197 -10.60 -13.10 -5.46
N GLU A 198 -10.77 -14.43 -5.38
CA GLU A 198 -12.09 -15.04 -5.17
C GLU A 198 -12.73 -14.65 -3.83
N ILE A 199 -11.91 -14.42 -2.79
CA ILE A 199 -12.39 -14.03 -1.46
C ILE A 199 -12.83 -12.56 -1.50
N LEU A 200 -12.05 -11.71 -2.19
CA LEU A 200 -12.34 -10.28 -2.32
C LEU A 200 -13.55 -10.01 -3.23
N LEU A 201 -13.67 -10.73 -4.36
CA LEU A 201 -14.71 -10.51 -5.36
C LEU A 201 -16.12 -10.99 -4.98
N LYS A 202 -16.25 -11.90 -4.00
CA LYS A 202 -17.57 -12.33 -3.55
C LYS A 202 -18.44 -11.15 -3.12
N ASN A 203 -17.81 -10.07 -2.65
CA ASN A 203 -18.49 -8.95 -2.04
C ASN A 203 -17.99 -7.55 -2.50
N ALA A 204 -16.94 -7.44 -3.32
CA ALA A 204 -16.39 -6.13 -3.69
C ALA A 204 -15.67 -6.14 -5.05
N ARG A 205 -15.48 -4.96 -5.65
CA ARG A 205 -14.67 -4.73 -6.86
C ARG A 205 -13.30 -4.23 -6.49
N VAL A 206 -12.24 -4.76 -7.12
CA VAL A 206 -10.85 -4.43 -6.76
C VAL A 206 -10.15 -3.62 -7.86
N TRP A 207 -9.45 -2.57 -7.47
CA TRP A 207 -8.65 -1.70 -8.34
C TRP A 207 -7.27 -1.42 -7.72
N GLY A 208 -6.27 -1.15 -8.56
CA GLY A 208 -4.95 -0.66 -8.14
C GLY A 208 -4.66 0.71 -8.72
N GLN A 209 -4.08 1.62 -7.92
CA GLN A 209 -3.70 2.95 -8.39
C GLN A 209 -2.18 3.13 -8.40
N ALA A 210 -1.62 3.32 -9.59
CA ALA A 210 -0.20 3.62 -9.77
C ALA A 210 -0.01 5.11 -10.13
N ASP A 211 0.90 5.79 -9.43
CA ASP A 211 1.31 7.16 -9.79
C ASP A 211 2.16 7.09 -11.08
N ILE A 212 1.70 7.75 -12.15
CA ILE A 212 2.47 7.96 -13.37
C ILE A 212 3.51 9.05 -13.08
N ALA A 213 4.58 8.70 -12.36
CA ALA A 213 5.75 9.55 -12.21
C ALA A 213 6.86 9.01 -13.13
N GLN A 214 7.08 9.72 -14.24
CA GLN A 214 8.15 9.53 -15.23
C GLN A 214 8.22 8.14 -15.89
N GLN A 215 7.44 7.99 -16.97
CA GLN A 215 7.72 6.99 -18.00
C GLN A 215 9.03 7.38 -18.71
N GLU A 216 10.18 6.94 -18.21
CA GLU A 216 11.35 6.82 -19.08
C GLU A 216 11.03 5.68 -20.06
N PHE A 217 10.87 6.02 -21.34
CA PHE A 217 10.82 5.03 -22.42
C PHE A 217 12.16 4.31 -22.42
N LEU A 218 12.23 3.14 -21.78
CA LEU A 218 13.38 2.27 -21.88
C LEU A 218 13.47 1.74 -23.31
N ASP A 219 14.65 1.86 -23.92
CA ASP A 219 14.92 1.27 -25.22
C ASP A 219 14.83 -0.27 -25.11
N PRO A 220 13.89 -0.94 -25.81
CA PRO A 220 13.72 -2.38 -25.74
C PRO A 220 14.99 -3.15 -26.14
N LEU A 221 15.80 -2.59 -27.05
CA LEU A 221 17.03 -3.23 -27.51
C LEU A 221 18.14 -3.23 -26.46
N GLN A 222 18.08 -2.30 -25.50
CA GLN A 222 19.01 -2.26 -24.36
C GLN A 222 18.52 -3.06 -23.15
N ASN A 223 17.27 -3.53 -23.18
CA ASN A 223 16.60 -4.19 -22.06
C ASN A 223 16.02 -5.54 -22.48
N GLY A 224 16.89 -6.35 -23.10
CA GLY A 224 16.71 -7.75 -23.47
C GLY A 224 15.51 -8.09 -24.34
N TYR A 225 15.25 -7.22 -25.33
CA TYR A 225 14.59 -7.60 -26.57
C TYR A 225 15.60 -7.55 -27.71
N TYR A 226 15.43 -8.41 -28.71
CA TYR A 226 16.18 -8.37 -29.96
C TYR A 226 15.22 -8.23 -31.14
N LYS A 227 15.69 -7.69 -32.27
CA LYS A 227 14.92 -7.74 -33.52
C LYS A 227 15.18 -9.07 -34.21
N ASP A 228 14.12 -9.77 -34.55
CA ASP A 228 14.23 -10.95 -35.39
C ASP A 228 14.51 -10.58 -36.85
N LYS A 229 14.62 -11.60 -37.71
CA LYS A 229 14.96 -11.43 -39.13
C LYS A 229 13.92 -10.63 -39.91
N ASP A 230 12.70 -10.54 -39.40
CA ASP A 230 11.58 -9.79 -40.00
C ASP A 230 11.44 -8.38 -39.37
N GLY A 231 12.37 -8.01 -38.46
CA GLY A 231 12.41 -6.72 -37.80
C GLY A 231 11.47 -6.58 -36.60
N GLN A 232 10.81 -7.66 -36.16
CA GLN A 232 9.94 -7.66 -35.00
C GLN A 232 10.75 -7.81 -33.70
N LEU A 233 10.39 -7.02 -32.68
CA LEU A 233 11.01 -7.12 -31.36
C LEU A 233 10.52 -8.38 -30.63
N LYS A 234 11.45 -9.24 -30.22
CA LYS A 234 11.21 -10.45 -29.44
C LYS A 234 12.00 -10.44 -28.13
N PRO A 235 11.42 -10.89 -27.01
CA PRO A 235 12.14 -10.95 -25.73
C PRO A 235 13.23 -12.02 -25.76
N VAL A 236 14.33 -11.77 -25.06
CA VAL A 236 15.38 -12.77 -24.82
C VAL A 236 14.91 -13.70 -23.70
N THR A 237 14.41 -14.89 -24.06
CA THR A 237 14.02 -15.91 -23.08
C THR A 237 15.23 -16.76 -22.69
N THR A 238 15.54 -16.87 -21.41
CA THR A 238 16.44 -17.90 -20.89
C THR A 238 15.71 -19.24 -20.92
N GLU A 239 16.39 -20.33 -21.28
CA GLU A 239 15.79 -21.68 -21.45
C GLU A 239 15.32 -22.34 -20.13
N PHE A 240 15.28 -21.60 -19.03
CA PHE A 240 14.82 -22.08 -17.73
C PHE A 240 13.62 -21.25 -17.25
N LEU A 241 12.44 -21.89 -17.27
CA LEU A 241 11.25 -21.48 -16.52
C LEU A 241 11.57 -21.46 -15.00
N PRO A 242 11.00 -20.52 -14.22
CA PRO A 242 9.57 -20.59 -13.94
C PRO A 242 8.87 -19.22 -13.94
N ALA A 243 7.96 -19.03 -14.89
CA ALA A 243 6.71 -18.37 -14.53
C ALA A 243 5.79 -19.47 -13.98
N PRO A 244 5.17 -19.31 -12.79
CA PRO A 244 4.26 -20.32 -12.26
C PRO A 244 3.13 -20.56 -13.26
N GLU A 245 2.87 -21.83 -13.58
CA GLU A 245 1.81 -22.26 -14.51
C GLU A 245 0.44 -21.65 -14.17
N ALA A 246 0.22 -21.28 -12.90
CA ALA A 246 -0.92 -20.52 -12.40
C ALA A 246 -1.14 -19.15 -13.10
N ILE A 247 -0.09 -18.43 -13.50
CA ILE A 247 -0.20 -17.14 -14.21
C ILE A 247 -0.70 -17.38 -15.64
N ILE A 248 -0.24 -18.47 -16.28
CA ILE A 248 -0.62 -18.84 -17.64
C ILE A 248 -2.06 -19.38 -17.66
N GLU A 249 -2.44 -20.19 -16.66
CA GLU A 249 -3.80 -20.72 -16.51
C GLU A 249 -4.83 -19.60 -16.22
N MET A 250 -4.45 -18.59 -15.41
CA MET A 250 -5.28 -17.39 -15.15
C MET A 250 -5.61 -16.60 -16.42
N LEU A 251 -4.67 -16.45 -17.35
CA LEU A 251 -4.86 -15.71 -18.60
C LEU A 251 -5.71 -16.48 -19.63
N SER A 252 -5.89 -17.79 -19.44
CA SER A 252 -6.59 -18.67 -20.39
C SER A 252 -8.09 -18.82 -20.15
N SER A 253 -8.60 -18.34 -19.01
CA SER A 253 -10.00 -18.48 -18.60
C SER A 253 -10.89 -17.37 -19.19
N ARG A 254 -11.66 -17.69 -20.24
CA ARG A 254 -12.39 -16.72 -21.10
C ARG A 254 -13.40 -15.81 -20.42
N ASN A 255 -13.90 -16.13 -19.22
CA ASN A 255 -14.85 -15.26 -18.48
C ASN A 255 -14.14 -14.28 -17.53
N THR A 256 -12.84 -14.45 -17.31
CA THR A 256 -12.03 -13.64 -16.39
C THR A 256 -11.23 -12.57 -17.13
N ILE A 257 -11.09 -12.70 -18.46
CA ILE A 257 -10.22 -11.86 -19.29
C ILE A 257 -10.64 -10.38 -19.25
N GLU A 258 -11.91 -9.98 -19.38
CA GLU A 258 -12.25 -8.54 -19.48
C GLU A 258 -12.00 -7.74 -18.18
N GLN A 259 -12.17 -8.34 -17.01
CA GLN A 259 -11.98 -7.66 -15.73
C GLN A 259 -10.53 -7.76 -15.22
N ILE A 260 -9.90 -8.93 -15.38
CA ILE A 260 -8.48 -9.13 -15.05
C ILE A 260 -7.60 -8.33 -16.01
N THR A 261 -7.94 -8.24 -17.30
CA THR A 261 -7.19 -7.37 -18.23
C THR A 261 -7.33 -5.90 -17.85
N SER A 262 -8.47 -5.42 -17.33
CA SER A 262 -8.57 -4.03 -16.90
C SER A 262 -7.65 -3.72 -15.69
N VAL A 263 -7.56 -4.63 -14.71
CA VAL A 263 -6.68 -4.49 -13.53
C VAL A 263 -5.21 -4.71 -13.90
N LEU A 264 -4.88 -5.74 -14.68
CA LEU A 264 -3.51 -6.02 -15.11
C LEU A 264 -3.02 -5.05 -16.17
N ILE A 265 -3.81 -4.60 -17.15
CA ILE A 265 -3.36 -3.60 -18.16
C ILE A 265 -3.05 -2.29 -17.46
N MET A 266 -3.85 -1.86 -16.49
CA MET A 266 -3.58 -0.62 -15.75
C MET A 266 -2.33 -0.73 -14.87
N TRP A 267 -1.92 -1.93 -14.46
CA TRP A 267 -0.73 -2.16 -13.64
C TRP A 267 0.53 -2.49 -14.46
N PHE A 268 0.43 -3.34 -15.48
CA PHE A 268 1.52 -3.71 -16.42
C PHE A 268 1.99 -2.52 -17.25
N VAL A 269 1.08 -1.64 -17.69
CA VAL A 269 1.45 -0.47 -18.50
C VAL A 269 2.17 0.60 -17.66
N ILE A 270 2.05 0.56 -16.32
CA ILE A 270 2.50 1.64 -15.44
C ILE A 270 3.73 1.29 -14.56
N GLN A 271 3.95 0.02 -14.18
CA GLN A 271 5.01 -0.34 -13.20
C GLN A 271 6.13 -1.27 -13.71
N MET A 272 6.06 -1.83 -14.92
CA MET A 272 7.10 -2.73 -15.42
C MET A 272 7.98 -2.12 -16.53
N PRO A 273 9.07 -1.43 -16.16
CA PRO A 273 10.26 -1.40 -16.99
C PRO A 273 11.39 -2.32 -16.46
N ARG A 274 11.25 -3.02 -15.32
CA ARG A 274 12.40 -3.69 -14.68
C ARG A 274 12.28 -5.13 -14.16
N LEU A 275 11.16 -5.83 -14.34
CA LEU A 275 10.98 -7.18 -13.78
C LEU A 275 10.99 -8.33 -14.80
N LEU A 276 11.71 -8.17 -15.90
CA LEU A 276 12.06 -9.27 -16.83
C LEU A 276 13.56 -9.62 -16.85
N PHE A 277 14.37 -9.08 -15.94
CA PHE A 277 15.80 -9.40 -15.88
C PHE A 277 16.28 -9.62 -14.44
N CYS A 278 16.21 -10.88 -14.03
CA CYS A 278 17.26 -11.58 -13.30
C CYS A 278 17.44 -12.95 -13.95
#